data_AF-A0A7Y0IDY7-F1
#
_entry.id   AF-A0A7Y0IDY7-F1
#
_cell.length_a   1.000
_cell.length_b   1.000
_cell.length_c   1.000
_cell.angle_alpha   90.00
_cell.angle_beta   90.00
_cell.angle_gamma   90.00
#
_symmetry.space_group_name_H-M   'P 1'
#
loop_
_entity.id
_entity.type
_entity.pdbx_description
1 polymer ?
#
loop_
_entity_poly.entity_id
_entity_poly.type
_entity_poly.pdbx_seq_one_letter_code
_entity_poly.pdbx_strand_id
1 'polypeptide(L)'
;MKTLVNILLLISCLGCSSPSSPKTQAMPKNLEESISYLKNGWTSSELNSFKTKSEQKAVAEAHFGAGLWIRNNWIRGDRNVPLAKYFRSLGINHPDDMSSIILTSLHRRLNNKKIGVDEQVEEHKVYWKTLKECQEKIALIGVKNYNRFKEGDHISIYMHIDNTDGSRNAVVLSCPNVYWKFDPQTDLLIKGTIEKKYNINAPSNVFFRVKINSANRNDTDILMQKIKIGEDIDFSLTGLTVE
;
A
#
# COMPACT_ATOMS: atom_id res chain seq x y z
N MET A 1 65.81 -14.00 43.70
CA MET A 1 65.86 -15.19 42.82
C MET A 1 64.43 -15.53 42.45
N LYS A 2 64.17 -15.64 41.15
CA LYS A 2 62.87 -15.98 40.56
C LYS A 2 62.72 -17.50 40.62
N THR A 3 61.64 -18.00 41.20
CA THR A 3 61.22 -19.40 41.02
C THR A 3 59.93 -19.39 40.22
N LEU A 4 60.05 -19.75 38.94
CA LEU A 4 58.94 -19.92 38.00
C LEU A 4 58.18 -21.20 38.36
N VAL A 5 56.88 -21.08 38.56
CA VAL A 5 55.95 -22.22 38.64
C VAL A 5 55.38 -22.43 37.23
N ASN A 6 55.81 -23.51 36.57
CA ASN A 6 55.22 -23.98 35.32
C ASN A 6 53.99 -24.83 35.63
N ILE A 7 52.80 -24.28 35.39
CA ILE A 7 51.54 -25.04 35.37
C ILE A 7 51.34 -25.55 33.95
N LEU A 8 51.45 -26.86 33.77
CA LEU A 8 51.15 -27.56 32.53
C LEU A 8 49.63 -27.69 32.39
N LEU A 9 49.02 -26.86 31.52
CA LEU A 9 47.59 -26.94 31.19
C LEU A 9 47.39 -27.90 29.99
N LEU A 10 46.93 -29.10 30.30
CA LEU A 10 46.42 -30.07 29.33
C LEU A 10 45.11 -29.54 28.71
N ILE A 11 45.19 -29.03 27.48
CA ILE A 11 44.03 -28.65 26.68
C ILE A 11 43.49 -29.91 26.01
N SER A 12 42.38 -30.42 26.51
CA SER A 12 41.61 -31.48 25.86
C SER A 12 40.97 -30.92 24.58
N CYS A 13 41.42 -31.43 23.43
CA CYS A 13 40.78 -31.18 22.14
C CYS A 13 39.40 -31.86 22.09
N LEU A 14 38.37 -31.16 22.54
CA LEU A 14 36.99 -31.46 22.13
C LEU A 14 36.85 -31.02 20.67
N GLY A 15 36.86 -31.99 19.76
CA GLY A 15 36.54 -31.77 18.36
C GLY A 15 35.13 -31.20 18.21
N CYS A 16 35.04 -29.90 17.96
CA CYS A 16 33.82 -29.30 17.47
C CYS A 16 33.63 -29.70 16.00
N SER A 17 32.76 -30.67 15.76
CA SER A 17 32.15 -30.87 14.44
C SER A 17 31.49 -29.56 14.01
N SER A 18 32.01 -28.94 12.96
CA SER A 18 31.43 -27.72 12.41
C SER A 18 30.01 -28.01 11.91
N PRO A 19 29.00 -27.20 12.24
CA PRO A 19 27.69 -27.32 11.60
C PRO A 19 27.87 -26.99 10.12
N SER A 20 27.38 -27.90 9.26
CA SER A 20 27.37 -27.73 7.81
C SER A 20 26.81 -26.37 7.43
N SER A 21 27.56 -25.61 6.63
CA SER A 21 27.14 -24.33 6.04
C SER A 21 25.74 -24.44 5.42
N PRO A 22 24.84 -23.45 5.59
CA PRO A 22 23.55 -23.46 4.92
C PRO A 22 23.79 -23.53 3.41
N LYS A 23 23.21 -24.52 2.73
CA LYS A 23 23.21 -24.55 1.26
C LYS A 23 22.62 -23.23 0.77
N THR A 24 23.42 -22.41 0.08
CA THR A 24 22.94 -21.18 -0.54
C THR A 24 21.92 -21.56 -1.61
N GLN A 25 20.64 -21.43 -1.30
CA GLN A 25 19.57 -21.69 -2.25
C GLN A 25 19.62 -20.63 -3.35
N ALA A 26 19.64 -21.06 -4.62
CA ALA A 26 19.62 -20.15 -5.75
C ALA A 26 18.34 -19.28 -5.74
N MET A 27 18.46 -18.04 -6.20
CA MET A 27 17.30 -17.15 -6.31
C MET A 27 16.25 -17.73 -7.26
N PRO A 28 14.94 -17.68 -6.90
CA PRO A 28 13.89 -18.28 -7.70
C PRO A 28 13.64 -17.48 -8.98
N LYS A 29 13.42 -18.16 -10.10
CA LYS A 29 13.22 -17.50 -11.41
C LYS A 29 11.76 -17.38 -11.84
N ASN A 30 10.86 -18.11 -11.18
CA ASN A 30 9.43 -18.19 -11.49
C ASN A 30 8.64 -18.55 -10.21
N LEU A 31 7.31 -18.61 -10.34
CA LEU A 31 6.41 -18.89 -9.22
C LEU A 31 6.68 -20.23 -8.51
N GLU A 32 6.89 -21.31 -9.26
CA GLU A 32 7.15 -22.64 -8.68
C GLU A 32 8.46 -22.68 -7.90
N GLU A 33 9.52 -22.06 -8.44
CA GLU A 33 10.78 -21.92 -7.71
C GLU A 33 10.62 -21.04 -6.47
N SER A 34 9.81 -19.98 -6.51
CA SER A 34 9.51 -19.15 -5.33
C SER A 34 8.79 -19.94 -4.24
N ILE A 35 7.81 -20.76 -4.61
CA ILE A 35 7.10 -21.65 -3.67
C ILE A 35 8.07 -22.66 -3.05
N SER A 36 8.91 -23.29 -3.87
CA SER A 36 9.94 -24.23 -3.40
C SER A 36 10.96 -23.55 -2.47
N TYR A 37 11.36 -22.32 -2.80
CA TYR A 37 12.25 -21.51 -1.96
C TYR A 37 11.66 -21.30 -0.56
N LEU A 38 10.44 -20.76 -0.48
CA LEU A 38 9.81 -20.47 0.81
C LEU A 38 9.51 -21.76 1.60
N LYS A 39 9.02 -22.81 0.91
CA LYS A 39 8.73 -24.09 1.55
C LYS A 39 9.97 -24.74 2.17
N ASN A 40 11.14 -24.60 1.55
CA ASN A 40 12.39 -25.16 2.08
C ASN A 40 13.06 -24.24 3.10
N GLY A 41 12.82 -22.93 3.02
CA GLY A 41 13.42 -21.93 3.90
C GLY A 41 12.68 -21.72 5.22
N TRP A 42 11.36 -21.93 5.26
CA TRP A 42 10.55 -21.78 6.47
C TRP A 42 10.59 -23.04 7.34
N THR A 43 10.53 -22.85 8.65
CA THR A 43 10.40 -23.94 9.62
C THR A 43 9.04 -24.62 9.50
N SER A 44 8.96 -25.88 9.96
CA SER A 44 7.69 -26.61 10.01
C SER A 44 6.60 -25.87 10.81
N SER A 45 6.98 -25.13 11.85
CA SER A 45 6.06 -24.34 12.67
C SER A 45 5.49 -23.15 11.88
N GLU A 46 6.34 -22.41 11.16
CA GLU A 46 5.91 -21.29 10.31
C GLU A 46 4.99 -21.78 9.18
N LEU A 47 5.36 -22.86 8.51
CA LEU A 47 4.54 -23.46 7.45
C LEU A 47 3.19 -23.93 8.00
N ASN A 48 3.15 -24.55 9.18
CA ASN A 48 1.91 -25.01 9.81
C ASN A 48 1.02 -23.83 10.25
N SER A 49 1.61 -22.79 10.84
CA SER A 49 0.90 -21.56 11.23
C SER A 49 0.31 -20.85 10.01
N PHE A 50 1.04 -20.80 8.90
CA PHE A 50 0.57 -20.23 7.65
C PHE A 50 -0.54 -21.08 7.00
N LYS A 51 -0.34 -22.41 6.96
CA LYS A 51 -1.28 -23.37 6.36
C LYS A 51 -2.66 -23.40 7.02
N THR A 52 -2.70 -23.34 8.35
CA THR A 52 -3.93 -23.54 9.15
C THR A 52 -4.89 -22.35 9.18
N LYS A 53 -4.41 -21.15 8.79
CA LYS A 53 -5.25 -19.96 8.62
C LYS A 53 -6.02 -20.01 7.30
N SER A 54 -7.13 -19.26 7.22
CA SER A 54 -7.77 -19.01 5.92
C SER A 54 -6.78 -18.31 4.98
N GLU A 55 -6.90 -18.55 3.66
CA GLU A 55 -5.98 -18.00 2.65
C GLU A 55 -5.84 -16.48 2.79
N GLN A 56 -6.97 -15.77 2.87
CA GLN A 56 -7.00 -14.31 3.03
C GLN A 56 -6.27 -13.85 4.30
N LYS A 57 -6.51 -14.50 5.46
CA LYS A 57 -5.87 -14.13 6.72
C LYS A 57 -4.37 -14.45 6.70
N ALA A 58 -3.99 -15.60 6.16
CA ALA A 58 -2.60 -16.02 6.04
C ALA A 58 -1.79 -15.01 5.21
N VAL A 59 -2.30 -14.64 4.04
CA VAL A 59 -1.64 -13.70 3.13
C VAL A 59 -1.62 -12.28 3.71
N ALA A 60 -2.71 -11.83 4.33
CA ALA A 60 -2.79 -10.51 4.96
C ALA A 60 -1.79 -10.36 6.11
N GLU A 61 -1.71 -11.33 7.02
CA GLU A 61 -0.75 -11.30 8.13
C GLU A 61 0.70 -11.42 7.64
N ALA A 62 0.95 -12.16 6.56
CA ALA A 62 2.28 -12.28 5.97
C ALA A 62 2.69 -11.04 5.14
N HIS A 63 1.77 -10.12 4.85
CA HIS A 63 1.99 -9.01 3.90
C HIS A 63 3.16 -8.11 4.28
N PHE A 64 3.26 -7.72 5.56
CA PHE A 64 4.34 -6.85 6.07
C PHE A 64 5.58 -7.60 6.56
N GLY A 65 5.48 -8.92 6.74
CA GLY A 65 6.61 -9.80 7.05
C GLY A 65 7.22 -10.37 5.78
N ALA A 66 6.88 -11.62 5.47
CA ALA A 66 7.39 -12.34 4.32
C ALA A 66 7.13 -11.62 2.99
N GLY A 67 5.95 -11.02 2.81
CA GLY A 67 5.62 -10.27 1.60
C GLY A 67 6.58 -9.10 1.39
N LEU A 68 6.81 -8.30 2.43
CA LEU A 68 7.75 -7.17 2.37
C LEU A 68 9.18 -7.65 2.12
N TRP A 69 9.59 -8.75 2.75
CA TRP A 69 10.90 -9.36 2.51
C TRP A 69 11.06 -9.78 1.03
N ILE A 70 10.07 -10.46 0.45
CA ILE A 70 10.07 -10.85 -0.98
C ILE A 70 10.24 -9.61 -1.86
N ARG A 71 9.46 -8.55 -1.60
CA ARG A 71 9.53 -7.31 -2.38
C ARG A 71 10.91 -6.66 -2.32
N ASN A 72 11.48 -6.56 -1.13
CA ASN A 72 12.74 -5.86 -0.91
C ASN A 72 13.96 -6.64 -1.38
N ASN A 73 13.91 -7.98 -1.32
CA ASN A 73 15.06 -8.82 -1.65
C ASN A 73 15.01 -9.40 -3.06
N TRP A 74 13.82 -9.62 -3.64
CA TRP A 74 13.69 -10.20 -4.98
C TRP A 74 13.18 -9.20 -6.01
N ILE A 75 12.13 -8.44 -5.71
CA ILE A 75 11.39 -7.73 -6.76
C ILE A 75 11.92 -6.32 -7.03
N ARG A 76 12.18 -5.53 -5.99
CA ARG A 76 12.53 -4.10 -6.12
C ARG A 76 13.98 -3.92 -6.60
N GLY A 77 14.20 -2.89 -7.40
CA GLY A 77 15.53 -2.50 -7.87
C GLY A 77 16.23 -3.56 -8.73
N ASP A 78 15.45 -4.35 -9.47
CA ASP A 78 15.94 -5.40 -10.36
C ASP A 78 16.88 -6.43 -9.68
N ARG A 79 16.73 -6.64 -8.37
CA ARG A 79 17.52 -7.60 -7.58
C ARG A 79 17.39 -9.05 -8.07
N ASN A 80 16.24 -9.42 -8.59
CA ASN A 80 16.00 -10.69 -9.26
C ASN A 80 15.25 -10.46 -10.58
N VAL A 81 16.01 -10.06 -11.62
CA VAL A 81 15.48 -9.80 -12.96
C VAL A 81 14.68 -10.98 -13.54
N PRO A 82 15.11 -12.25 -13.45
CA PRO A 82 14.32 -13.37 -13.95
C PRO A 82 12.91 -13.45 -13.36
N LEU A 83 12.77 -13.36 -12.04
CA LEU A 83 11.47 -13.41 -11.38
C LEU A 83 10.58 -12.21 -11.74
N ALA A 84 11.16 -11.01 -11.77
CA ALA A 84 10.43 -9.82 -12.16
C ALA A 84 9.94 -9.92 -13.61
N LYS A 85 10.77 -10.42 -14.53
CA LYS A 85 10.38 -10.67 -15.93
C LYS A 85 9.27 -11.72 -16.03
N TYR A 86 9.32 -12.80 -15.23
CA TYR A 86 8.26 -13.80 -15.17
C TYR A 86 6.91 -13.17 -14.85
N PHE A 87 6.79 -12.39 -13.77
CA PHE A 87 5.52 -11.75 -13.41
C PHE A 87 5.08 -10.66 -14.40
N ARG A 88 6.01 -9.84 -14.89
CA ARG A 88 5.71 -8.83 -15.91
C ARG A 88 5.17 -9.47 -17.20
N SER A 89 5.67 -10.65 -17.57
CA SER A 89 5.16 -11.40 -18.72
C SER A 89 3.71 -11.86 -18.56
N LEU A 90 3.25 -12.03 -17.32
CA LEU A 90 1.83 -12.31 -16.99
C LEU A 90 0.97 -11.04 -16.92
N GLY A 91 1.58 -9.85 -17.04
CA GLY A 91 0.92 -8.56 -16.87
C GLY A 91 0.87 -8.05 -15.43
N ILE A 92 1.61 -8.66 -14.51
CA ILE A 92 1.71 -8.22 -13.11
C ILE A 92 2.94 -7.35 -12.94
N ASN A 93 2.73 -6.06 -12.65
CA ASN A 93 3.80 -5.07 -12.56
C ASN A 93 4.06 -4.59 -11.12
N HIS A 94 3.05 -4.64 -10.25
CA HIS A 94 3.16 -4.12 -8.89
C HIS A 94 3.86 -5.14 -7.96
N PRO A 95 4.90 -4.75 -7.20
CA PRO A 95 5.60 -5.67 -6.31
C PRO A 95 4.72 -6.32 -5.25
N ASP A 96 3.71 -5.60 -4.75
CA ASP A 96 2.78 -6.15 -3.75
C ASP A 96 1.98 -7.32 -4.34
N ASP A 97 1.49 -7.20 -5.58
CA ASP A 97 0.79 -8.28 -6.28
C ASP A 97 1.71 -9.48 -6.52
N MET A 98 2.95 -9.25 -6.98
CA MET A 98 3.92 -10.34 -7.17
C MET A 98 4.15 -11.12 -5.87
N SER A 99 4.35 -10.41 -4.76
CA SER A 99 4.53 -11.04 -3.45
C SER A 99 3.26 -11.72 -2.94
N SER A 100 2.09 -11.14 -3.20
CA SER A 100 0.78 -11.70 -2.85
C SER A 100 0.54 -13.01 -3.58
N ILE A 101 0.75 -13.04 -4.90
CA ILE A 101 0.60 -14.25 -5.74
C ILE A 101 1.52 -15.36 -5.25
N ILE A 102 2.78 -15.06 -4.91
CA ILE A 102 3.71 -16.05 -4.34
C ILE A 102 3.17 -16.64 -3.03
N LEU A 103 2.72 -15.80 -2.10
CA LEU A 103 2.23 -16.23 -0.79
C LEU A 103 0.91 -16.99 -0.88
N THR A 104 -0.04 -16.52 -1.69
CA THR A 104 -1.29 -17.22 -2.00
C THR A 104 -1.00 -18.59 -2.60
N SER A 105 -0.06 -18.67 -3.54
CA SER A 105 0.30 -19.93 -4.19
C SER A 105 1.02 -20.89 -3.23
N LEU A 106 1.86 -20.39 -2.32
CA LEU A 106 2.42 -21.19 -1.23
C LEU A 106 1.31 -21.76 -0.33
N HIS A 107 0.33 -20.95 0.07
CA HIS A 107 -0.79 -21.38 0.91
C HIS A 107 -1.60 -22.50 0.24
N ARG A 108 -1.94 -22.30 -1.05
CA ARG A 108 -2.63 -23.30 -1.87
C ARG A 108 -1.82 -24.58 -2.00
N ARG A 109 -0.50 -24.50 -2.22
CA ARG A 109 0.41 -25.67 -2.26
C ARG A 109 0.41 -26.45 -0.95
N LEU A 110 0.46 -25.77 0.20
CA LEU A 110 0.46 -26.44 1.51
C LEU A 110 -0.88 -27.12 1.85
N ASN A 111 -1.96 -26.67 1.21
CA ASN A 111 -3.32 -27.17 1.39
C ASN A 111 -3.82 -28.05 0.23
N ASN A 112 -2.93 -28.49 -0.68
CA ASN A 112 -3.28 -29.31 -1.85
C ASN A 112 -4.41 -28.70 -2.71
N LYS A 113 -4.47 -27.37 -2.81
CA LYS A 113 -5.41 -26.65 -3.67
C LYS A 113 -4.75 -26.32 -5.02
N LYS A 114 -5.57 -26.22 -6.07
CA LYS A 114 -5.14 -25.69 -7.38
C LYS A 114 -4.54 -24.31 -7.17
N ILE A 115 -3.34 -24.06 -7.71
CA ILE A 115 -2.68 -22.75 -7.59
C ILE A 115 -3.52 -21.66 -8.28
N GLY A 116 -4.06 -21.93 -9.47
CA GLY A 116 -4.95 -21.00 -10.18
C GLY A 116 -4.26 -19.66 -10.47
N VAL A 117 -3.04 -19.68 -11.02
CA VAL A 117 -2.26 -18.45 -11.25
C VAL A 117 -2.97 -17.50 -12.22
N ASP A 118 -3.63 -18.01 -13.25
CA ASP A 118 -4.37 -17.19 -14.22
C ASP A 118 -5.53 -16.44 -13.56
N GLU A 119 -6.25 -17.11 -12.64
CA GLU A 119 -7.35 -16.51 -11.87
C GLU A 119 -6.81 -15.39 -10.96
N GLN A 120 -5.72 -15.65 -10.22
CA GLN A 120 -5.06 -14.63 -9.40
C GLN A 120 -4.58 -13.42 -10.23
N VAL A 121 -4.02 -13.68 -11.41
CA VAL A 121 -3.54 -12.62 -12.31
C VAL A 121 -4.69 -11.77 -12.82
N GLU A 122 -5.81 -12.38 -13.19
CA GLU A 122 -6.97 -11.66 -13.71
C GLU A 122 -7.63 -10.79 -12.62
N GLU A 123 -7.75 -11.29 -11.39
CA GLU A 123 -8.24 -10.50 -10.24
C GLU A 123 -7.42 -9.21 -10.06
N HIS A 124 -6.09 -9.30 -10.11
CA HIS A 124 -5.23 -8.12 -10.02
C HIS A 124 -5.40 -7.17 -11.21
N LYS A 125 -5.53 -7.69 -12.44
CA LYS A 125 -5.77 -6.87 -13.63
C LYS A 125 -7.08 -6.10 -13.55
N VAL A 126 -8.16 -6.75 -13.12
CA VAL A 126 -9.48 -6.13 -12.92
C VAL A 126 -9.40 -5.03 -11.87
N TYR A 127 -8.71 -5.29 -10.74
CA TYR A 127 -8.51 -4.30 -9.69
C TYR A 127 -7.80 -3.03 -10.21
N TRP A 128 -6.63 -3.19 -10.85
CA TRP A 128 -5.86 -2.05 -11.36
C TRP A 128 -6.56 -1.31 -12.49
N LYS A 129 -7.27 -2.02 -13.37
CA LYS A 129 -8.08 -1.40 -14.41
C LYS A 129 -9.17 -0.51 -13.80
N THR A 130 -9.91 -1.04 -12.83
CA THR A 130 -11.00 -0.30 -12.14
C THR A 130 -10.46 0.93 -11.42
N LEU A 131 -9.32 0.79 -10.72
CA LEU A 131 -8.64 1.91 -10.07
C LEU A 131 -8.25 2.99 -11.07
N LYS A 132 -7.60 2.60 -12.17
CA LYS A 132 -7.14 3.53 -13.21
C LYS A 132 -8.31 4.29 -13.83
N GLU A 133 -9.36 3.59 -14.24
CA GLU A 133 -10.56 4.21 -14.82
C GLU A 133 -11.23 5.19 -13.86
N CYS A 134 -11.30 4.86 -12.57
CA CYS A 134 -11.78 5.78 -11.54
C CYS A 134 -10.89 7.02 -11.41
N GLN A 135 -9.56 6.83 -11.33
CA GLN A 135 -8.58 7.92 -11.19
C GLN A 135 -8.63 8.88 -12.38
N GLU A 136 -8.70 8.36 -13.61
CA GLU A 136 -8.85 9.15 -14.83
C GLU A 136 -10.16 9.96 -14.79
N LYS A 137 -11.27 9.34 -14.38
CA LYS A 137 -12.56 10.02 -14.27
C LYS A 137 -12.53 11.19 -13.28
N ILE A 138 -12.00 10.98 -12.07
CA ILE A 138 -11.96 12.03 -11.05
C ILE A 138 -10.97 13.15 -11.40
N ALA A 139 -9.87 12.83 -12.09
CA ALA A 139 -8.94 13.84 -12.60
C ALA A 139 -9.59 14.71 -13.69
N LEU A 140 -10.34 14.10 -14.61
CA LEU A 140 -11.10 14.85 -15.63
C LEU A 140 -12.14 15.78 -15.02
N ILE A 141 -12.85 15.33 -13.98
CA ILE A 141 -13.80 16.18 -13.23
C ILE A 141 -13.05 17.34 -12.55
N GLY A 142 -11.92 17.06 -11.90
CA GLY A 142 -11.07 18.07 -11.28
C GLY A 142 -10.64 19.16 -12.26
N VAL A 143 -10.14 18.77 -13.45
CA VAL A 143 -9.77 19.71 -14.52
C VAL A 143 -10.97 20.49 -15.05
N LYS A 144 -12.13 19.85 -15.19
CA LYS A 144 -13.38 20.54 -15.59
C LYS A 144 -13.75 21.63 -14.59
N ASN A 145 -13.70 21.32 -13.29
CA ASN A 145 -13.95 22.30 -12.22
C ASN A 145 -12.89 23.40 -12.22
N TYR A 146 -11.62 23.05 -12.39
CA TYR A 146 -10.53 24.03 -12.51
C TYR A 146 -10.79 25.05 -13.62
N ASN A 147 -11.27 24.61 -14.78
CA ASN A 147 -11.55 25.51 -15.91
C ASN A 147 -12.87 26.28 -15.75
N ARG A 148 -13.84 25.73 -15.02
CA ARG A 148 -15.15 26.35 -14.77
C ARG A 148 -15.04 27.60 -13.90
N PHE A 149 -14.26 27.56 -12.83
CA PHE A 149 -14.17 28.65 -11.85
C PHE A 149 -12.97 29.57 -12.08
N LYS A 150 -13.02 30.77 -11.51
CA LYS A 150 -11.99 31.80 -11.54
C LYS A 150 -11.57 32.18 -10.12
N GLU A 151 -10.39 32.80 -9.99
CA GLU A 151 -10.00 33.44 -8.73
C GLU A 151 -11.01 34.56 -8.40
N GLY A 152 -11.41 34.64 -7.12
CA GLY A 152 -12.48 35.49 -6.62
C GLY A 152 -13.87 34.84 -6.62
N ASP A 153 -14.07 33.70 -7.30
CA ASP A 153 -15.36 33.01 -7.29
C ASP A 153 -15.68 32.47 -5.88
N HIS A 154 -16.96 32.52 -5.53
CA HIS A 154 -17.48 31.92 -4.31
C HIS A 154 -17.98 30.52 -4.63
N ILE A 155 -17.48 29.52 -3.93
CA ILE A 155 -17.75 28.11 -4.17
C ILE A 155 -18.28 27.41 -2.93
N SER A 156 -19.00 26.32 -3.15
CA SER A 156 -19.36 25.36 -2.11
C SER A 156 -18.54 24.09 -2.27
N ILE A 157 -17.94 23.59 -1.19
CA ILE A 157 -17.16 22.35 -1.15
C ILE A 157 -17.88 21.36 -0.22
N TYR A 158 -18.13 20.17 -0.72
CA TYR A 158 -18.81 19.09 0.00
C TYR A 158 -17.81 17.98 0.31
N MET A 159 -17.74 17.57 1.58
CA MET A 159 -16.74 16.59 2.03
C MET A 159 -17.34 15.56 2.98
N HIS A 160 -16.97 14.30 2.74
CA HIS A 160 -17.35 13.17 3.59
C HIS A 160 -16.62 13.27 4.91
N ILE A 161 -17.31 13.01 6.01
CA ILE A 161 -16.67 12.94 7.33
C ILE A 161 -16.44 11.48 7.69
N ASP A 162 -15.16 11.11 7.79
CA ASP A 162 -14.73 9.85 8.40
C ASP A 162 -14.72 10.04 9.92
N ASN A 163 -15.36 9.10 10.62
CA ASN A 163 -15.39 9.04 12.08
C ASN A 163 -15.06 7.66 12.65
N THR A 164 -14.41 6.81 11.87
CA THR A 164 -14.14 5.41 12.22
C THR A 164 -13.18 5.25 13.41
N ASP A 165 -12.27 6.20 13.62
CA ASP A 165 -11.32 6.21 14.74
C ASP A 165 -11.77 7.07 15.94
N GLY A 166 -13.02 7.58 15.90
CA GLY A 166 -13.56 8.49 16.91
C GLY A 166 -13.17 9.96 16.72
N SER A 167 -12.29 10.29 15.77
CA SER A 167 -12.09 11.66 15.29
C SER A 167 -13.20 12.05 14.30
N ARG A 168 -13.35 13.33 13.97
CA ARG A 168 -14.24 13.78 12.89
C ARG A 168 -13.38 14.48 11.86
N ASN A 169 -13.15 13.83 10.73
CA ASN A 169 -12.27 14.34 9.70
C ASN A 169 -12.97 14.38 8.34
N ALA A 170 -13.05 15.56 7.75
CA ALA A 170 -13.48 15.73 6.37
C ALA A 170 -12.40 15.25 5.41
N VAL A 171 -12.74 14.23 4.62
CA VAL A 171 -11.85 13.53 3.70
C VAL A 171 -12.32 13.64 2.26
N VAL A 172 -11.37 13.51 1.34
CA VAL A 172 -11.67 13.22 -0.06
C VAL A 172 -11.70 11.71 -0.22
N LEU A 173 -12.82 11.18 -0.70
CA LEU A 173 -12.95 9.75 -0.97
C LEU A 173 -11.99 9.29 -2.06
N SER A 174 -11.48 8.07 -1.93
CA SER A 174 -10.44 7.53 -2.81
C SER A 174 -10.99 6.41 -3.70
N CYS A 175 -10.38 6.27 -4.88
CA CYS A 175 -10.75 5.22 -5.82
C CYS A 175 -10.57 3.81 -5.22
N PRO A 176 -11.46 2.86 -5.55
CA PRO A 176 -12.53 2.97 -6.55
C PRO A 176 -13.84 3.59 -6.03
N ASN A 177 -13.95 3.82 -4.73
CA ASN A 177 -15.19 4.22 -4.07
C ASN A 177 -15.21 5.73 -3.79
N VAL A 178 -15.50 6.51 -4.83
CA VAL A 178 -15.52 7.98 -4.76
C VAL A 178 -16.93 8.57 -4.69
N TYR A 179 -17.97 7.73 -4.85
CA TYR A 179 -19.35 8.19 -4.83
C TYR A 179 -19.91 8.14 -3.43
N TRP A 180 -20.58 9.22 -3.09
CA TRP A 180 -21.29 9.38 -1.85
C TRP A 180 -22.38 10.42 -2.06
N LYS A 181 -23.43 10.37 -1.23
CA LYS A 181 -24.51 11.34 -1.26
C LYS A 181 -24.36 12.22 -0.03
N PHE A 182 -24.22 13.52 -0.25
CA PHE A 182 -24.13 14.49 0.83
C PHE A 182 -25.36 14.44 1.73
N ASP A 183 -25.12 14.38 3.03
CA ASP A 183 -26.08 14.52 4.12
C ASP A 183 -25.65 15.69 5.03
N PRO A 184 -26.44 16.78 5.07
CA PRO A 184 -26.10 17.95 5.87
C PRO A 184 -25.99 17.69 7.38
N GLN A 185 -26.53 16.57 7.88
CA GLN A 185 -26.44 16.19 9.30
C GLN A 185 -25.09 15.56 9.64
N THR A 186 -24.56 14.73 8.76
CA THR A 186 -23.33 13.96 9.04
C THR A 186 -22.09 14.57 8.44
N ASP A 187 -22.23 15.37 7.39
CA ASP A 187 -21.15 15.77 6.51
C ASP A 187 -20.77 17.24 6.63
N LEU A 188 -19.68 17.60 5.92
CA LEU A 188 -19.16 18.95 5.90
C LEU A 188 -19.54 19.67 4.61
N LEU A 189 -20.13 20.85 4.77
CA LEU A 189 -20.27 21.86 3.71
C LEU A 189 -19.44 23.08 4.09
N ILE A 190 -18.51 23.42 3.22
CA ILE A 190 -17.68 24.62 3.30
C ILE A 190 -18.15 25.59 2.23
N LYS A 191 -18.27 26.88 2.57
CA LYS A 191 -18.35 27.95 1.58
C LYS A 191 -17.08 28.77 1.65
N GLY A 192 -16.49 29.03 0.51
CA GLY A 192 -15.21 29.72 0.43
C GLY A 192 -15.04 30.56 -0.82
N THR A 193 -14.00 31.38 -0.83
CA THR A 193 -13.58 32.19 -1.97
C THR A 193 -12.29 31.62 -2.54
N ILE A 194 -12.21 31.43 -3.86
CA ILE A 194 -10.98 30.96 -4.52
C ILE A 194 -9.97 32.10 -4.53
N GLU A 195 -8.92 32.00 -3.71
CA GLU A 195 -7.82 32.98 -3.67
C GLU A 195 -6.80 32.73 -4.77
N LYS A 196 -6.56 31.45 -5.10
CA LYS A 196 -5.56 31.07 -6.10
C LYS A 196 -5.91 29.78 -6.80
N LYS A 197 -5.56 29.70 -8.09
CA LYS A 197 -5.60 28.48 -8.89
C LYS A 197 -4.18 28.06 -9.29
N TYR A 198 -3.83 26.79 -9.14
CA TYR A 198 -2.52 26.29 -9.58
C TYR A 198 -2.54 24.78 -9.86
N ASN A 199 -1.46 24.28 -10.43
CA ASN A 199 -1.24 22.85 -10.68
C ASN A 199 0.16 22.45 -10.22
N ILE A 200 0.35 21.20 -9.81
CA ILE A 200 1.63 20.67 -9.34
C ILE A 200 2.10 19.54 -10.26
N ASN A 201 3.30 19.66 -10.83
CA ASN A 201 3.99 18.66 -11.67
C ASN A 201 3.28 18.24 -12.97
N ALA A 202 1.96 18.38 -13.09
CA ALA A 202 1.17 18.01 -14.27
C ALA A 202 -0.02 18.96 -14.47
N PRO A 203 -0.48 19.22 -15.70
CA PRO A 203 -1.67 20.03 -15.96
C PRO A 203 -2.97 19.46 -15.39
N SER A 204 -3.04 18.14 -15.15
CA SER A 204 -4.21 17.46 -14.57
C SER A 204 -4.23 17.44 -13.05
N ASN A 205 -3.11 17.76 -12.40
CA ASN A 205 -2.99 17.77 -10.94
C ASN A 205 -3.27 19.18 -10.42
N VAL A 206 -4.54 19.53 -10.37
CA VAL A 206 -5.07 20.90 -10.20
C VAL A 206 -5.61 21.16 -8.80
N PHE A 207 -5.40 22.38 -8.32
CA PHE A 207 -5.69 22.81 -6.96
C PHE A 207 -6.35 24.18 -6.92
N PHE A 208 -7.19 24.39 -5.91
CA PHE A 208 -7.62 25.71 -5.45
C PHE A 208 -7.03 25.98 -4.07
N ARG A 209 -6.49 27.19 -3.89
CA ARG A 209 -6.39 27.80 -2.57
C ARG A 209 -7.69 28.51 -2.29
N VAL A 210 -8.36 28.12 -1.21
CA VAL A 210 -9.69 28.60 -0.87
C VAL A 210 -9.64 29.23 0.51
N LYS A 211 -10.02 30.51 0.60
CA LYS A 211 -10.30 31.15 1.86
C LYS A 211 -11.62 30.65 2.40
N ILE A 212 -11.65 30.23 3.66
CA ILE A 212 -12.83 29.64 4.27
C ILE A 212 -13.75 30.74 4.80
N ASN A 213 -14.91 30.93 4.18
CA ASN A 213 -15.87 31.97 4.58
C ASN A 213 -16.85 31.46 5.64
N SER A 214 -17.28 30.20 5.52
CA SER A 214 -18.16 29.56 6.51
C SER A 214 -18.11 28.04 6.37
N ALA A 215 -18.51 27.33 7.42
CA ALA A 215 -18.78 25.90 7.40
C ALA A 215 -20.10 25.61 8.13
N ASN A 216 -20.82 24.56 7.75
CA ASN A 216 -22.06 24.14 8.44
C ASN A 216 -21.80 23.60 9.87
N ARG A 217 -20.54 23.35 10.23
CA ARG A 217 -20.09 22.89 11.55
C ARG A 217 -18.62 23.27 11.80
N ASN A 218 -18.21 23.28 13.06
CA ASN A 218 -16.87 23.66 13.51
C ASN A 218 -16.16 22.58 14.35
N ASP A 219 -16.79 21.41 14.49
CA ASP A 219 -16.35 20.26 15.30
C ASP A 219 -15.59 19.21 14.47
N THR A 220 -15.16 19.56 13.26
CA THR A 220 -14.61 18.64 12.27
C THR A 220 -13.31 19.20 11.70
N ASP A 221 -12.24 18.41 11.74
CA ASP A 221 -10.98 18.72 11.05
C ASP A 221 -11.15 18.51 9.55
N ILE A 222 -10.37 19.20 8.71
CA ILE A 222 -10.39 18.96 7.25
C ILE A 222 -9.01 18.48 6.86
N LEU A 223 -8.94 17.28 6.25
CA LEU A 223 -7.68 16.66 5.84
C LEU A 223 -6.66 16.61 6.99
N MET A 224 -7.11 16.22 8.18
CA MET A 224 -6.34 16.12 9.43
C MET A 224 -5.83 17.46 9.98
N GLN A 225 -6.39 18.59 9.55
CA GLN A 225 -6.01 19.92 10.01
C GLN A 225 -7.17 20.61 10.71
N LYS A 226 -6.90 21.19 11.89
CA LYS A 226 -7.84 22.09 12.57
C LYS A 226 -7.93 23.39 11.80
N ILE A 227 -9.15 23.80 11.46
CA ILE A 227 -9.35 24.96 10.61
C ILE A 227 -10.19 26.01 11.29
N LYS A 228 -9.81 27.26 11.04
CA LYS A 228 -10.54 28.44 11.46
C LYS A 228 -11.13 29.14 10.25
N ILE A 229 -12.33 29.66 10.44
CA ILE A 229 -12.95 30.56 9.47
C ILE A 229 -11.99 31.74 9.21
N GLY A 230 -11.80 32.07 7.94
CA GLY A 230 -10.87 33.09 7.46
C GLY A 230 -9.48 32.58 7.06
N GLU A 231 -9.15 31.33 7.33
CA GLU A 231 -7.89 30.70 6.87
C GLU A 231 -7.98 30.22 5.43
N ASP A 232 -6.82 30.13 4.77
CA ASP A 232 -6.68 29.60 3.41
C ASP A 232 -6.31 28.12 3.46
N ILE A 233 -6.93 27.32 2.60
CA ILE A 233 -6.65 25.89 2.47
C ILE A 233 -6.44 25.52 1.02
N ASP A 234 -5.42 24.70 0.78
CA ASP A 234 -5.14 24.11 -0.51
C ASP A 234 -5.94 22.81 -0.70
N PHE A 235 -6.89 22.81 -1.63
CA PHE A 235 -7.69 21.65 -2.00
C PHE A 235 -7.26 21.10 -3.35
N SER A 236 -6.90 19.81 -3.39
CA SER A 236 -6.84 19.08 -4.66
C SER A 236 -8.26 18.95 -5.20
N LEU A 237 -8.45 19.25 -6.49
CA LEU A 237 -9.75 19.07 -7.14
C LEU A 237 -10.00 17.62 -7.58
N THR A 238 -9.00 16.76 -7.45
CA THR A 238 -9.12 15.34 -7.80
C THR A 238 -9.98 14.63 -6.75
N GLY A 239 -11.19 14.22 -7.13
CA GLY A 239 -12.17 13.57 -6.24
C GLY A 239 -12.96 14.54 -5.35
N LEU A 240 -12.70 15.85 -5.44
CA LEU A 240 -13.40 16.86 -4.65
C LEU A 240 -14.72 17.27 -5.32
N THR A 241 -15.79 17.37 -4.52
CA THR A 241 -17.09 17.86 -4.98
C THR A 241 -17.18 19.36 -4.72
N VAL A 242 -17.30 20.15 -5.81
CA VAL A 242 -17.34 21.62 -5.77
C VAL A 242 -18.47 22.13 -6.67
N GLU A 243 -19.21 23.12 -6.18
CA GLU A 243 -20.32 23.79 -6.91
C GLU A 243 -20.21 25.30 -6.97
#